data_AF-A0A1A7WU91-F1
#
_entry.id   AF-A0A1A7WU91-F1
#
_cell.length_a   1.000
_cell.length_b   1.000
_cell.length_c   1.000
_cell.angle_alpha   90.00
_cell.angle_beta   90.00
_cell.angle_gamma   90.00
#
_symmetry.space_group_name_H-M   'P 1'
#
loop_
_entity.id
_entity.type
_entity.pdbx_description
1 polymer ?
#
loop_
_entity_poly.entity_id
_entity_poly.type
_entity_poly.pdbx_seq_one_letter_code
_entity_poly.pdbx_strand_id
1 'polypeptide(L)'
;GILNVHPSLLPRWRGPAPVFHTILHGDTVTGVTIIQIRPHKFDVGPILNQEPYQVPENSTADELGAILAVKGAHLLIDTLRKLPERIGGKQEQGHTGATFAPKINTNMSWVFWEEQTCDQITCLYRAIGSRIPLKTTWMGRTIKLLDYVGKYQVTDQRHQTPGSVFYDKGSCTLAVCCKDGWVGFKTVLLNKRLTAADFYNGYLHQTFHKNSPSWTAEGRFVSRKEENKELQKSEKSLRCTNTFHT
;
A
#
# COMPACT_ATOMS: atom_id res chain seq x y z
N GLY A 1 -23.32 15.27 -22.17
CA GLY A 1 -22.83 14.06 -21.47
C GLY A 1 -22.09 14.48 -20.21
N ILE A 2 -21.42 13.55 -19.52
CA ILE A 2 -20.67 13.84 -18.29
C ILE A 2 -19.21 13.39 -18.48
N LEU A 3 -18.27 14.22 -18.01
CA LEU A 3 -16.84 13.92 -17.98
C LEU A 3 -16.41 13.55 -16.56
N ASN A 4 -15.39 12.69 -16.43
CA ASN A 4 -14.74 12.37 -15.17
C ASN A 4 -13.24 12.67 -15.27
N VAL A 5 -12.65 13.16 -14.18
CA VAL A 5 -11.21 13.35 -14.01
C VAL A 5 -10.71 12.20 -13.14
N HIS A 6 -9.98 11.27 -13.76
CA HIS A 6 -9.51 10.05 -13.09
C HIS A 6 -8.01 10.13 -12.83
N PRO A 7 -7.53 10.04 -11.57
CA PRO A 7 -6.12 10.24 -11.23
C PRO A 7 -5.30 8.95 -11.38
N SER A 8 -5.32 8.37 -12.58
CA SER A 8 -4.36 7.38 -13.07
C SER A 8 -4.23 7.47 -14.59
N LEU A 9 -3.29 6.72 -15.15
CA LEU A 9 -3.25 6.40 -16.58
C LEU A 9 -4.16 5.21 -16.88
N LEU A 10 -5.42 5.50 -17.22
CA LEU A 10 -6.36 4.46 -17.66
C LEU A 10 -5.83 3.75 -18.92
N PRO A 11 -6.02 2.42 -19.03
CA PRO A 11 -6.96 1.60 -18.27
C PRO A 11 -6.45 1.09 -16.91
N ARG A 12 -5.22 1.43 -16.49
CA ARG A 12 -4.68 1.01 -15.19
C ARG A 12 -5.36 1.76 -14.05
N TRP A 13 -5.63 1.05 -12.96
CA TRP A 13 -6.25 1.56 -11.73
C TRP A 13 -7.64 2.17 -11.88
N ARG A 14 -8.58 1.46 -12.52
CA ARG A 14 -10.01 1.80 -12.47
C ARG A 14 -10.56 1.67 -11.05
N GLY A 15 -11.51 2.51 -10.66
CA GLY A 15 -12.19 2.44 -9.38
C GLY A 15 -11.76 3.52 -8.39
N PRO A 16 -12.14 3.36 -7.10
CA PRO A 16 -12.21 4.49 -6.17
C PRO A 16 -10.88 4.94 -5.55
N ALA A 17 -9.79 4.17 -5.64
CA ALA A 17 -8.54 4.50 -4.93
C ALA A 17 -7.24 4.47 -5.79
N PRO A 18 -7.24 4.98 -7.03
CA PRO A 18 -6.10 4.84 -7.96
C PRO A 18 -4.77 5.37 -7.42
N VAL A 19 -4.77 6.52 -6.74
CA VAL A 19 -3.55 7.13 -6.17
C VAL A 19 -2.91 6.22 -5.13
N PHE A 20 -3.71 5.61 -4.26
CA PHE A 20 -3.23 4.66 -3.26
C PHE A 20 -2.62 3.43 -3.91
N HIS A 21 -3.30 2.86 -4.91
CA HIS A 21 -2.83 1.66 -5.60
C HIS A 21 -1.59 1.91 -6.43
N THR A 22 -1.44 3.11 -7.00
CA THR A 22 -0.21 3.57 -7.67
C THR A 22 0.99 3.46 -6.71
N ILE A 23 0.90 4.07 -5.53
CA ILE A 23 1.98 4.01 -4.52
C ILE A 23 2.17 2.60 -3.98
N LEU A 24 1.07 1.90 -3.67
CA LEU A 24 1.08 0.56 -3.07
C LEU A 24 1.83 -0.47 -3.93
N HIS A 25 1.68 -0.37 -5.26
CA HIS A 25 2.32 -1.29 -6.20
C HIS A 25 3.67 -0.79 -6.71
N GLY A 26 4.16 0.36 -6.22
CA GLY A 26 5.45 0.91 -6.59
C GLY A 26 5.53 1.39 -8.04
N ASP A 27 4.41 1.85 -8.61
CA ASP A 27 4.39 2.38 -9.96
C ASP A 27 5.30 3.62 -10.05
N THR A 28 6.21 3.64 -11.02
CA THR A 28 7.11 4.78 -11.25
C THR A 28 6.45 5.87 -12.11
N VAL A 29 5.38 5.53 -12.82
CA VAL A 29 4.64 6.46 -13.68
C VAL A 29 3.15 6.30 -13.38
N THR A 30 2.48 7.44 -13.27
CA THR A 30 1.02 7.56 -13.17
C THR A 30 0.57 8.73 -14.03
N GLY A 31 -0.61 9.30 -13.77
CA GLY A 31 -1.08 10.46 -14.51
C GLY A 31 -2.52 10.82 -14.18
N VAL A 32 -3.09 11.66 -15.03
CA VAL A 32 -4.51 11.99 -14.98
C VAL A 32 -5.14 11.72 -16.34
N THR A 33 -6.34 11.15 -16.32
CA THR A 33 -7.13 10.87 -17.51
C THR A 33 -8.47 11.57 -17.44
N ILE A 34 -8.85 12.29 -18.50
CA ILE A 34 -10.20 12.80 -18.70
C ILE A 34 -10.97 11.81 -19.56
N ILE A 35 -12.07 11.27 -19.03
CA ILE A 35 -12.93 10.31 -19.74
C ILE A 35 -14.35 10.84 -19.86
N GLN A 36 -15.08 10.36 -20.86
CA GLN A 36 -16.53 10.47 -20.88
C GLN A 36 -17.13 9.27 -20.15
N ILE A 37 -17.97 9.48 -19.15
CA ILE A 37 -18.53 8.35 -18.39
C ILE A 37 -19.52 7.54 -19.23
N ARG A 38 -19.60 6.23 -18.95
CA ARG A 38 -20.61 5.32 -19.52
C ARG A 38 -21.67 5.02 -18.46
N PRO A 39 -22.95 4.93 -18.83
CA PRO A 39 -23.98 4.45 -17.90
C PRO A 39 -23.61 3.08 -17.32
N HIS A 40 -23.81 2.90 -16.02
CA HIS A 40 -23.64 1.63 -15.30
C HIS A 40 -22.23 1.01 -15.31
N LYS A 41 -21.20 1.70 -15.81
CA LYS A 41 -19.82 1.21 -15.80
C LYS A 41 -18.85 2.28 -15.29
N PHE A 42 -18.06 1.93 -14.28
CA PHE A 42 -17.08 2.84 -13.67
C PHE A 42 -15.75 2.84 -14.43
N ASP A 43 -15.26 4.04 -14.77
CA ASP A 43 -13.92 4.29 -15.31
C ASP A 43 -13.53 3.52 -16.59
N VAL A 44 -14.51 3.03 -17.36
CA VAL A 44 -14.28 2.33 -18.65
C VAL A 44 -14.58 3.19 -19.88
N GLY A 45 -15.04 4.42 -19.69
CA GLY A 45 -15.44 5.28 -20.78
C GLY A 45 -14.27 5.75 -21.66
N PRO A 46 -14.54 6.22 -22.88
CA PRO A 46 -13.47 6.63 -23.80
C PRO A 46 -12.65 7.79 -23.22
N ILE A 47 -11.36 7.74 -23.47
CA ILE A 47 -10.37 8.73 -23.08
C ILE A 47 -10.44 9.90 -24.04
N LEU A 48 -10.60 11.11 -23.51
CA LEU A 48 -10.56 12.36 -24.25
C LEU A 48 -9.17 13.00 -24.19
N ASN A 49 -8.52 12.90 -23.04
CA ASN A 49 -7.20 13.48 -22.80
C ASN A 49 -6.52 12.73 -21.66
N GLN A 50 -5.20 12.62 -21.71
CA GLN A 50 -4.42 11.90 -20.70
C GLN A 50 -3.03 12.52 -20.59
N GLU A 51 -2.57 12.74 -19.37
CA GLU A 51 -1.25 13.33 -19.08
C GLU A 51 -0.47 12.42 -18.13
N PRO A 52 0.68 11.87 -18.55
CA PRO A 52 1.55 11.08 -17.69
C PRO A 52 2.33 11.96 -16.70
N TYR A 53 2.70 11.36 -15.58
CA TYR A 53 3.48 11.97 -14.53
C TYR A 53 4.42 10.95 -13.89
N GLN A 54 5.68 11.32 -13.71
CA GLN A 54 6.66 10.54 -12.97
C GLN A 54 6.32 10.60 -11.48
N VAL A 55 6.10 9.45 -10.86
CA VAL A 55 5.84 9.35 -9.42
C VAL A 55 7.12 9.70 -8.66
N PRO A 56 7.12 10.69 -7.75
CA PRO A 56 8.29 10.98 -6.93
C PRO A 56 8.66 9.78 -6.05
N GLU A 57 9.95 9.42 -6.00
CA GLU A 57 10.42 8.17 -5.38
C GLU A 57 9.94 7.96 -3.96
N ASN A 58 9.80 9.02 -3.16
CA ASN A 58 9.44 8.97 -1.75
C ASN A 58 8.05 9.54 -1.44
N SER A 59 7.25 9.91 -2.46
CA SER A 59 5.94 10.49 -2.20
C SER A 59 4.99 9.50 -1.51
N THR A 60 4.22 10.03 -0.59
CA THR A 60 3.04 9.39 -0.01
C THR A 60 1.84 9.51 -0.97
N ALA A 61 0.80 8.72 -0.74
CA ALA A 61 -0.44 8.84 -1.52
C ALA A 61 -1.12 10.21 -1.34
N ASP A 62 -0.98 10.84 -0.18
CA ASP A 62 -1.55 12.16 0.09
C ASP A 62 -0.82 13.25 -0.74
N GLU A 63 0.51 13.21 -0.77
CA GLU A 63 1.33 14.13 -1.57
C GLU A 63 1.10 13.93 -3.08
N LEU A 64 1.12 12.67 -3.54
CA LEU A 64 0.83 12.36 -4.95
C LEU A 64 -0.59 12.80 -5.32
N GLY A 65 -1.57 12.59 -4.43
CA GLY A 65 -2.94 13.02 -4.62
C GLY A 65 -3.07 14.53 -4.80
N ALA A 66 -2.37 15.31 -3.98
CA ALA A 66 -2.34 16.78 -4.10
C ALA A 66 -1.74 17.22 -5.45
N ILE A 67 -0.65 16.60 -5.88
CA ILE A 67 -0.01 16.88 -7.17
C ILE A 67 -0.96 16.57 -8.34
N LEU A 68 -1.57 15.38 -8.31
CA LEU A 68 -2.49 14.94 -9.37
C LEU A 68 -3.78 15.74 -9.40
N ALA A 69 -4.25 16.27 -8.26
CA ALA A 69 -5.40 17.16 -8.22
C ALA A 69 -5.15 18.46 -9.03
N VAL A 70 -3.98 19.08 -8.84
CA VAL A 70 -3.59 20.29 -9.60
C VAL A 70 -3.47 19.99 -11.09
N LYS A 71 -2.79 18.88 -11.43
CA LYS A 71 -2.67 18.44 -12.84
C LYS A 71 -4.02 18.14 -13.47
N GLY A 72 -4.91 17.45 -12.74
CA GLY A 72 -6.24 17.13 -13.23
C GLY A 72 -7.10 18.36 -13.48
N ALA A 73 -6.98 19.39 -12.64
CA ALA A 73 -7.65 20.66 -12.88
C ALA A 73 -7.16 21.32 -14.19
N HIS A 74 -5.85 21.42 -14.40
CA HIS A 74 -5.29 21.97 -15.63
C HIS A 74 -5.71 21.16 -16.87
N LEU A 75 -5.58 19.83 -16.80
CA LEU A 75 -5.93 18.93 -17.90
C LEU A 75 -7.42 19.02 -18.25
N LEU A 76 -8.28 19.17 -17.25
CA LEU A 76 -9.72 19.36 -17.46
C LEU A 76 -9.99 20.67 -18.21
N ILE A 77 -9.41 21.79 -17.77
CA ILE A 77 -9.58 23.10 -18.43
C ILE A 77 -9.11 23.04 -19.88
N ASP A 78 -7.95 22.44 -20.15
CA ASP A 78 -7.42 22.29 -21.51
C ASP A 78 -8.27 21.38 -22.38
N THR A 79 -8.89 20.35 -21.77
CA THR A 79 -9.84 19.47 -22.46
C THR A 79 -11.12 20.23 -22.83
N LEU A 80 -11.64 21.06 -21.92
CA LEU A 80 -12.85 21.85 -22.14
C LEU A 80 -12.66 22.93 -23.22
N ARG A 81 -11.49 23.58 -23.28
CA ARG A 81 -11.14 24.57 -24.31
C ARG A 81 -11.16 23.98 -25.72
N LYS A 82 -10.85 22.69 -25.88
CA LYS A 82 -10.76 21.97 -27.16
C LYS A 82 -11.83 20.88 -27.27
N LEU A 83 -12.96 21.04 -26.57
CA LEU A 83 -13.88 19.93 -26.34
C LEU A 83 -14.42 19.27 -27.62
N PRO A 84 -14.86 20.00 -28.68
CA PRO A 84 -15.33 19.36 -29.91
C PRO A 84 -14.28 18.45 -30.56
N GLU A 85 -13.03 18.91 -30.63
CA GLU A 85 -11.89 18.15 -31.14
C GLU A 85 -11.59 16.93 -30.28
N ARG A 86 -11.58 17.10 -28.94
CA ARG A 86 -11.32 16.01 -27.98
C ARG A 86 -12.41 14.94 -28.01
N ILE A 87 -13.67 15.33 -28.22
CA ILE A 87 -14.77 14.38 -28.41
C ILE A 87 -14.64 13.65 -29.76
N GLY A 88 -14.28 14.36 -30.83
CA GLY A 88 -14.06 13.78 -32.15
C GLY A 88 -12.90 12.78 -32.20
N GLY A 89 -11.83 13.05 -31.44
CA GLY A 89 -10.63 12.21 -31.37
C GLY A 89 -10.57 11.24 -30.18
N LYS A 90 -11.68 11.05 -29.44
CA LYS A 90 -11.70 10.19 -28.25
C LYS A 90 -11.31 8.75 -28.58
N GLN A 91 -10.64 8.08 -27.65
CA GLN A 91 -10.16 6.71 -27.83
C GLN A 91 -10.85 5.78 -26.84
N GLU A 92 -11.41 4.66 -27.30
CA GLU A 92 -11.94 3.64 -26.39
C GLU A 92 -10.79 2.99 -25.61
N GLN A 93 -11.04 2.68 -24.34
CA GLN A 93 -10.06 1.98 -23.53
C GLN A 93 -9.94 0.51 -23.96
N GLY A 94 -8.71 0.02 -24.12
CA GLY A 94 -8.44 -1.40 -24.27
C GLY A 94 -8.68 -2.20 -22.97
N HIS A 95 -8.69 -3.53 -23.11
CA HIS A 95 -8.68 -4.45 -21.98
C HIS A 95 -7.26 -4.75 -21.48
N THR A 96 -6.28 -4.71 -22.38
CA THR A 96 -4.86 -4.92 -22.05
C THR A 96 -4.38 -3.85 -21.07
N GLY A 97 -3.79 -4.27 -19.95
CA GLY A 97 -3.30 -3.36 -18.91
C GLY A 97 -4.36 -2.81 -17.96
N ALA A 98 -5.63 -3.21 -18.11
CA ALA A 98 -6.68 -2.80 -17.18
C ALA A 98 -6.46 -3.44 -15.80
N THR A 99 -6.42 -2.61 -14.76
CA THR A 99 -6.37 -3.06 -13.35
C THR A 99 -7.39 -2.30 -12.52
N PHE A 100 -7.65 -2.78 -11.31
CA PHE A 100 -8.65 -2.21 -10.41
C PHE A 100 -8.01 -1.71 -9.12
N ALA A 101 -8.47 -0.56 -8.66
CA ALA A 101 -8.04 0.12 -7.45
C ALA A 101 -9.20 0.15 -6.43
N PRO A 102 -9.51 -0.98 -5.77
CA PRO A 102 -10.59 -1.05 -4.78
C PRO A 102 -10.34 -0.12 -3.59
N LYS A 103 -11.41 0.22 -2.88
CA LYS A 103 -11.37 1.12 -1.72
C LYS A 103 -10.39 0.58 -0.66
N ILE A 104 -9.54 1.47 -0.15
CA ILE A 104 -8.62 1.16 0.96
C ILE A 104 -9.41 0.87 2.23
N ASN A 105 -9.00 -0.17 2.96
CA ASN A 105 -9.59 -0.56 4.22
C ASN A 105 -8.52 -0.92 5.26
N THR A 106 -8.95 -1.09 6.51
CA THR A 106 -8.04 -1.34 7.64
C THR A 106 -7.38 -2.72 7.62
N ASN A 107 -7.90 -3.70 6.88
CA ASN A 107 -7.27 -5.02 6.74
C ASN A 107 -6.03 -4.95 5.85
N MET A 108 -5.93 -3.98 4.95
CA MET A 108 -4.72 -3.80 4.12
C MET A 108 -3.48 -3.43 4.94
N SER A 109 -3.65 -2.93 6.18
CA SER A 109 -2.54 -2.49 7.04
C SER A 109 -1.75 -3.61 7.72
N TRP A 110 -2.15 -4.88 7.54
CA TRP A 110 -1.39 -6.00 8.09
C TRP A 110 -0.08 -6.18 7.32
N VAL A 111 1.02 -6.27 8.07
CA VAL A 111 2.33 -6.62 7.53
C VAL A 111 2.48 -8.13 7.55
N PHE A 112 2.86 -8.69 6.40
CA PHE A 112 3.17 -10.11 6.20
C PHE A 112 4.68 -10.26 6.04
N TRP A 113 5.38 -10.40 7.17
CA TRP A 113 6.85 -10.35 7.24
C TRP A 113 7.53 -11.39 6.36
N GLU A 114 6.95 -12.58 6.23
CA GLU A 114 7.49 -13.68 5.43
C GLU A 114 7.35 -13.46 3.92
N GLU A 115 6.37 -12.66 3.50
CA GLU A 115 5.98 -12.51 2.10
C GLU A 115 6.42 -11.18 1.51
N GLN A 116 6.45 -10.13 2.34
CA GLN A 116 6.71 -8.77 1.91
C GLN A 116 8.18 -8.41 2.02
N THR A 117 8.69 -7.81 0.94
CA THR A 117 10.02 -7.18 0.92
C THR A 117 10.02 -5.84 1.65
N CYS A 118 11.21 -5.32 1.95
CA CYS A 118 11.33 -3.98 2.52
C CYS A 118 10.70 -2.91 1.62
N ASP A 119 10.79 -3.05 0.29
CA ASP A 119 10.16 -2.13 -0.66
C ASP A 119 8.64 -2.22 -0.63
N GLN A 120 8.09 -3.42 -0.56
CA GLN A 120 6.63 -3.61 -0.45
C GLN A 120 6.09 -3.02 0.85
N ILE A 121 6.79 -3.18 1.98
CA ILE A 121 6.43 -2.55 3.25
C ILE A 121 6.53 -1.02 3.16
N THR A 122 7.56 -0.50 2.49
CA THR A 122 7.73 0.94 2.25
C THR A 122 6.61 1.50 1.38
N CYS A 123 6.24 0.83 0.29
CA CYS A 123 5.10 1.19 -0.55
C CYS A 123 3.79 1.15 0.24
N LEU A 124 3.57 0.11 1.05
CA LEU A 124 2.39 0.00 1.91
C LEU A 124 2.33 1.17 2.91
N TYR A 125 3.42 1.48 3.59
CA TYR A 125 3.49 2.61 4.52
C TYR A 125 3.20 3.94 3.81
N ARG A 126 3.84 4.21 2.67
CA ARG A 126 3.62 5.46 1.91
C ARG A 126 2.20 5.56 1.34
N ALA A 127 1.59 4.43 0.98
CA ALA A 127 0.25 4.40 0.46
C ALA A 127 -0.78 4.70 1.55
N ILE A 128 -0.71 4.04 2.72
CA ILE A 128 -1.82 4.07 3.69
C ILE A 128 -1.42 4.51 5.11
N GLY A 129 -0.13 4.55 5.43
CA GLY A 129 0.40 4.70 6.79
C GLY A 129 0.02 6.00 7.49
N SER A 130 -0.16 7.10 6.75
CA SER A 130 -0.64 8.38 7.29
C SER A 130 -2.07 8.30 7.84
N ARG A 131 -2.91 7.43 7.27
CA ARG A 131 -4.34 7.29 7.59
C ARG A 131 -4.63 6.04 8.43
N ILE A 132 -3.90 4.96 8.16
CA ILE A 132 -4.09 3.64 8.76
C ILE A 132 -2.71 3.11 9.13
N PRO A 133 -2.33 3.18 10.42
CA PRO A 133 -1.08 2.61 10.90
C PRO A 133 -0.94 1.15 10.51
N LEU A 134 0.28 0.75 10.11
CA LEU A 134 0.61 -0.64 9.86
C LEU A 134 0.46 -1.48 11.12
N LYS A 135 0.16 -2.76 10.97
CA LYS A 135 -0.17 -3.66 12.08
C LYS A 135 0.54 -4.99 11.95
N THR A 136 0.83 -5.56 13.11
CA THR A 136 1.32 -6.92 13.25
C THR A 136 0.82 -7.50 14.58
N THR A 137 1.17 -8.74 14.88
CA THR A 137 0.84 -9.40 16.13
C THR A 137 2.08 -9.54 17.01
N TRP A 138 1.94 -9.18 18.28
CA TRP A 138 2.94 -9.39 19.33
C TRP A 138 2.28 -10.12 20.50
N MET A 139 2.79 -11.31 20.86
CA MET A 139 2.25 -12.13 21.96
C MET A 139 0.71 -12.28 21.91
N GLY A 140 0.18 -12.60 20.72
CA GLY A 140 -1.26 -12.77 20.49
C GLY A 140 -2.09 -11.49 20.44
N ARG A 141 -1.48 -10.31 20.63
CA ARG A 141 -2.17 -9.01 20.60
C ARG A 141 -1.83 -8.24 19.33
N THR A 142 -2.79 -7.47 18.82
CA THR A 142 -2.51 -6.54 17.71
C THR A 142 -1.66 -5.39 18.22
N ILE A 143 -0.55 -5.12 17.54
CA ILE A 143 0.30 -3.95 17.77
C ILE A 143 0.34 -3.12 16.47
N LYS A 144 0.23 -1.80 16.61
CA LYS A 144 0.39 -0.87 15.50
C LYS A 144 1.83 -0.36 15.47
N LEU A 145 2.38 -0.25 14.27
CA LEU A 145 3.72 0.23 14.00
C LEU A 145 3.62 1.68 13.53
N LEU A 146 4.40 2.56 14.16
CA LEU A 146 4.34 4.00 13.97
C LEU A 146 5.74 4.55 13.71
N ASP A 147 5.80 5.76 13.15
CA ASP A 147 7.05 6.49 12.93
C ASP A 147 8.06 5.64 12.13
N TYR A 148 7.64 5.22 10.93
CA TYR A 148 8.43 4.39 10.03
C TYR A 148 9.71 5.10 9.60
N VAL A 149 10.82 4.35 9.60
CA VAL A 149 12.16 4.86 9.28
C VAL A 149 12.59 4.47 7.86
N GLY A 150 11.97 3.45 7.26
CA GLY A 150 12.40 2.89 5.98
C GLY A 150 13.20 1.61 6.12
N LYS A 151 13.90 1.24 5.05
CA LYS A 151 14.91 0.16 5.06
C LYS A 151 15.94 0.47 6.14
N TYR A 152 16.28 -0.55 6.92
CA TYR A 152 17.20 -0.43 8.04
C TYR A 152 18.35 -1.42 7.88
N GLN A 153 19.55 -1.02 8.28
CA GLN A 153 20.72 -1.91 8.29
C GLN A 153 21.03 -2.26 9.74
N VAL A 154 21.00 -3.55 10.05
CA VAL A 154 21.39 -4.05 11.37
C VAL A 154 22.84 -4.51 11.34
N THR A 155 23.60 -4.17 12.38
CA THR A 155 25.00 -4.58 12.54
C THR A 155 25.12 -6.04 12.99
N ASP A 156 24.13 -6.54 13.73
CA ASP A 156 24.04 -7.93 14.18
C ASP A 156 23.01 -8.69 13.34
N GLN A 157 23.50 -9.57 12.48
CA GLN A 157 22.68 -10.39 11.60
C GLN A 157 22.32 -11.77 12.19
N ARG A 158 22.54 -11.99 13.49
CA ARG A 158 22.13 -13.23 14.15
C ARG A 158 20.60 -13.33 14.18
N HIS A 159 20.07 -14.44 13.67
CA HIS A 159 18.63 -14.76 13.56
C HIS A 159 17.85 -13.85 12.60
N GLN A 160 18.00 -14.09 11.29
CA GLN A 160 17.27 -13.40 10.21
C GLN A 160 15.93 -14.05 9.86
N THR A 161 15.21 -14.57 10.85
CA THR A 161 13.88 -15.09 10.56
C THR A 161 12.91 -13.91 10.42
N PRO A 162 12.07 -13.85 9.38
CA PRO A 162 11.03 -12.83 9.29
C PRO A 162 10.24 -12.69 10.59
N GLY A 163 9.91 -11.46 10.96
CA GLY A 163 9.30 -11.09 12.23
C GLY A 163 10.28 -10.92 13.39
N SER A 164 11.57 -11.27 13.23
CA SER A 164 12.57 -11.01 14.28
C SER A 164 12.71 -9.52 14.56
N VAL A 165 12.76 -9.15 15.83
CA VAL A 165 12.78 -7.77 16.28
C VAL A 165 14.13 -7.49 16.95
N PHE A 166 14.80 -6.44 16.52
CA PHE A 166 16.07 -5.96 17.06
C PHE A 166 15.93 -4.50 17.49
N TYR A 167 16.40 -4.17 18.69
CA TYR A 167 16.47 -2.78 19.13
C TYR A 167 17.88 -2.24 18.96
N ASP A 168 18.02 -1.26 18.07
CA ASP A 168 19.24 -0.50 17.90
C ASP A 168 19.27 0.67 18.91
N LYS A 169 20.14 0.54 19.92
CA LYS A 169 20.37 1.56 20.95
C LYS A 169 20.96 2.86 20.38
N GLY A 170 21.80 2.79 19.36
CA GLY A 170 22.51 3.94 18.82
C GLY A 170 21.57 4.89 18.09
N SER A 171 20.59 4.35 17.37
CA SER A 171 19.58 5.15 16.67
C SER A 171 18.24 5.23 17.39
N CYS A 172 18.03 4.50 18.48
CA CYS A 172 16.72 4.31 19.10
C CYS A 172 15.67 3.78 18.11
N THR A 173 16.01 2.75 17.33
CA THR A 173 15.12 2.16 16.30
C THR A 173 14.76 0.73 16.66
N LEU A 174 13.49 0.39 16.48
CA LEU A 174 13.03 -0.98 16.45
C LEU A 174 13.12 -1.50 15.01
N ALA A 175 14.13 -2.31 14.71
CA ALA A 175 14.30 -2.95 13.43
C ALA A 175 13.52 -4.28 13.41
N VAL A 176 12.81 -4.56 12.33
CA VAL A 176 12.06 -5.80 12.13
C VAL A 176 12.50 -6.46 10.84
N CYS A 177 12.89 -7.73 10.92
CA CYS A 177 13.26 -8.54 9.77
C CYS A 177 12.00 -8.88 8.96
N CYS A 178 12.06 -8.67 7.65
CA CYS A 178 11.06 -9.12 6.68
C CYS A 178 11.72 -10.08 5.69
N LYS A 179 11.10 -10.34 4.54
CA LYS A 179 11.51 -11.36 3.57
C LYS A 179 12.95 -11.20 3.06
N ASP A 180 13.39 -9.97 2.82
CA ASP A 180 14.65 -9.68 2.13
C ASP A 180 15.53 -8.65 2.86
N GLY A 181 15.22 -8.33 4.12
CA GLY A 181 16.00 -7.37 4.90
C GLY A 181 15.28 -6.87 6.13
N TRP A 182 15.68 -5.69 6.60
CA TRP A 182 15.12 -5.09 7.81
C TRP A 182 14.45 -3.75 7.51
N VAL A 183 13.40 -3.44 8.26
CA VAL A 183 12.73 -2.15 8.26
C VAL A 183 12.64 -1.57 9.66
N GLY A 184 12.66 -0.25 9.81
CA GLY A 184 12.74 0.42 11.10
C GLY A 184 11.46 1.15 11.51
N PHE A 185 11.19 1.18 12.81
CA PHE A 185 10.11 1.98 13.43
C PHE A 185 10.63 2.64 14.71
N LYS A 186 10.20 3.88 15.00
CA LYS A 186 10.56 4.56 16.27
C LYS A 186 9.55 4.33 17.38
N THR A 187 8.32 3.97 17.03
CA THR A 187 7.22 3.89 17.99
C THR A 187 6.32 2.70 17.67
N VAL A 188 5.77 2.09 18.71
CA VAL A 188 4.69 1.12 18.60
C VAL A 188 3.52 1.53 19.47
N LEU A 189 2.31 1.11 19.08
CA LEU A 189 1.10 1.27 19.87
C LEU A 189 0.49 -0.10 20.15
N LEU A 190 0.64 -0.54 21.40
CA LEU A 190 0.01 -1.74 21.95
C LEU A 190 -1.22 -1.32 22.76
N ASN A 191 -1.09 -1.17 24.08
CA ASN A 191 -2.10 -0.58 24.97
C ASN A 191 -1.88 0.92 25.17
N LYS A 192 -0.63 1.37 24.99
CA LYS A 192 -0.20 2.77 25.03
C LYS A 192 0.84 2.99 23.94
N ARG A 193 1.09 4.25 23.60
CA ARG A 193 2.20 4.64 22.73
C ARG A 193 3.50 4.36 23.48
N LEU A 194 4.41 3.62 22.85
CA LEU A 194 5.71 3.23 23.42
C LEU A 194 6.79 3.62 22.42
N THR A 195 7.83 4.31 22.88
CA THR A 195 9.05 4.46 22.06
C THR A 195 9.71 3.09 21.84
N ALA A 196 10.59 2.98 20.85
CA ALA A 196 11.39 1.78 20.65
C ALA A 196 12.16 1.37 21.91
N ALA A 197 12.67 2.35 22.68
CA ALA A 197 13.35 2.12 23.95
C ALA A 197 12.41 1.57 25.03
N ASP A 198 11.20 2.15 25.18
CA ASP A 198 10.21 1.67 26.15
C ASP A 198 9.75 0.25 25.82
N PHE A 199 9.53 -0.03 24.53
CA PHE A 199 9.17 -1.36 24.08
C PHE A 199 10.28 -2.37 24.36
N TYR A 200 11.54 -2.01 24.08
CA TYR A 200 12.68 -2.85 24.38
C TYR A 200 12.79 -3.16 25.88
N ASN A 201 12.76 -2.12 26.73
CA ASN A 201 12.89 -2.25 28.18
C ASN A 201 11.76 -3.07 28.80
N GLY A 202 10.54 -2.97 28.26
CA GLY A 202 9.37 -3.67 28.79
C GLY A 202 9.13 -5.07 28.22
N TYR A 203 9.57 -5.37 27.00
CA TYR A 203 9.13 -6.57 26.27
C TYR A 203 10.25 -7.38 25.58
N LEU A 204 11.44 -6.81 25.35
CA LEU A 204 12.55 -7.49 24.66
C LEU A 204 13.78 -7.72 25.55
N HIS A 205 13.89 -7.04 26.68
CA HIS A 205 15.06 -7.14 27.53
C HIS A 205 15.22 -8.55 28.14
N GLN A 206 16.47 -9.05 28.15
CA GLN A 206 16.83 -10.42 28.55
C GLN A 206 16.33 -10.85 29.94
N THR A 207 16.05 -9.90 30.83
CA THR A 207 15.47 -10.16 32.15
C THR A 207 14.07 -10.78 32.10
N PHE A 208 13.31 -10.58 31.02
CA PHE A 208 11.99 -11.19 30.83
C PHE A 208 12.05 -12.58 30.18
N HIS A 209 13.20 -12.97 29.62
CA HIS A 209 13.41 -14.27 28.98
C HIS A 209 13.90 -15.37 29.92
N LYS A 210 14.21 -15.06 31.19
CA LYS A 210 14.75 -16.04 32.17
C LYS A 210 13.74 -17.10 32.62
N ASN A 211 12.44 -16.96 32.30
CA ASN A 211 11.39 -17.89 32.73
C ASN A 211 10.76 -18.72 31.58
N SER A 212 11.28 -18.68 30.35
CA SER A 212 10.74 -19.44 29.22
C SER A 212 11.87 -20.20 28.50
N PRO A 213 11.91 -21.55 28.53
CA PRO A 213 13.08 -22.35 28.13
C PRO A 213 13.26 -22.53 26.62
N SER A 214 12.62 -21.72 25.78
CA SER A 214 12.74 -21.86 24.33
C SER A 214 12.66 -20.51 23.63
N TRP A 215 13.69 -20.18 22.87
CA TRP A 215 13.76 -19.02 21.96
C TRP A 215 12.85 -19.23 20.74
N THR A 216 11.63 -19.69 20.95
CA THR A 216 10.74 -20.18 19.89
C THR A 216 9.45 -19.38 19.93
N ALA A 217 9.33 -18.42 18.99
CA ALA A 217 8.14 -17.64 18.67
C ALA A 217 7.71 -16.51 19.64
N GLU A 218 8.05 -16.51 20.93
CA GLU A 218 7.53 -15.49 21.88
C GLU A 218 8.10 -14.06 21.71
N GLY A 219 9.26 -13.92 21.06
CA GLY A 219 9.96 -12.64 20.86
C GLY A 219 9.87 -12.04 19.45
N ARG A 220 8.86 -12.43 18.64
CA ARG A 220 8.75 -12.02 17.24
C ARG A 220 7.45 -11.29 16.96
N PHE A 221 7.49 -10.37 16.00
CA PHE A 221 6.29 -9.92 15.31
C PHE A 221 5.81 -11.01 14.35
N VAL A 222 4.50 -11.25 14.37
CA VAL A 222 3.89 -12.36 13.65
C VAL A 222 2.92 -11.79 12.63
N SER A 223 3.02 -12.28 11.40
CA SER A 223 2.04 -12.01 10.35
C SER A 223 0.70 -12.60 10.75
N ARG A 224 -0.39 -11.85 10.53
CA ARG A 224 -1.71 -12.41 10.75
C ARG A 224 -1.90 -13.58 9.79
N LYS A 225 -2.24 -14.77 10.30
CA LYS A 225 -2.71 -15.85 9.42
C LYS A 225 -3.99 -15.37 8.77
N GLU A 226 -4.03 -15.29 7.44
CA GLU A 226 -5.30 -15.03 6.76
C GLU A 226 -6.27 -16.15 7.15
N GLU A 227 -7.35 -15.80 7.84
CA GLU A 227 -8.52 -16.67 7.86
C GLU A 227 -9.05 -16.66 6.43
N ASN A 228 -8.70 -17.73 5.72
CA ASN A 228 -8.93 -17.93 4.30
C ASN A 228 -10.44 -17.95 4.01
N LYS A 229 -11.08 -16.77 3.88
CA LYS A 229 -12.50 -16.65 3.55
C LYS A 229 -12.86 -15.60 2.51
N GLU A 230 -12.01 -14.62 2.20
CA GLU A 230 -12.38 -13.54 1.27
C GLU A 230 -11.56 -13.42 -0.02
N LEU A 231 -10.28 -13.85 -0.05
CA LEU A 231 -9.49 -13.82 -1.28
C LEU A 231 -9.88 -14.88 -2.32
N GLN A 232 -10.50 -16.01 -1.91
CA GLN A 232 -11.02 -16.99 -2.86
C GLN A 232 -12.34 -16.58 -3.54
N LYS A 233 -13.03 -15.54 -3.05
CA LYS A 233 -14.28 -15.06 -3.68
C LYS A 233 -14.01 -14.15 -4.88
N SER A 234 -12.90 -13.41 -4.92
CA SER A 234 -12.55 -12.61 -6.10
C SER A 234 -12.10 -13.51 -7.26
N GLU A 235 -11.26 -14.52 -7.00
CA GLU A 235 -10.78 -15.44 -8.03
C GLU A 235 -11.86 -16.40 -8.57
N LYS A 236 -12.82 -16.83 -7.74
CA LYS A 236 -13.94 -17.68 -8.22
C LYS A 236 -14.99 -16.89 -9.00
N SER A 237 -15.20 -15.60 -8.70
CA SER A 237 -16.07 -14.73 -9.50
C SER A 237 -15.52 -14.50 -10.91
N LEU A 238 -14.19 -14.46 -11.05
CA LEU A 238 -13.49 -14.32 -12.33
C LEU A 238 -13.49 -15.58 -13.21
N ARG A 239 -13.79 -16.77 -12.67
CA ARG A 239 -13.88 -18.02 -13.45
C ARG A 239 -15.29 -18.37 -13.94
N CYS A 240 -16.34 -17.81 -13.33
CA CYS A 240 -17.72 -18.16 -13.70
C CYS A 240 -18.34 -17.33 -14.85
N THR A 241 -17.64 -16.34 -15.40
CA THR A 241 -18.17 -15.53 -16.53
C THR A 241 -17.63 -15.94 -17.91
N ASN A 242 -16.83 -17.00 -18.03
CA ASN A 242 -16.21 -17.42 -19.30
C ASN A 242 -16.77 -18.71 -19.92
N THR A 243 -17.97 -19.12 -19.53
CA THR A 243 -18.68 -20.22 -20.21
C THR A 243 -20.13 -19.81 -20.39
N PHE A 244 -20.46 -19.13 -21.49
CA PHE A 244 -21.72 -19.24 -22.25
C PHE A 244 -21.64 -18.31 -23.47
N HIS A 245 -21.40 -18.90 -24.64
CA HIS A 245 -21.88 -18.54 -26.00
C HIS A 245 -20.88 -19.01 -27.06
N THR A 246 -21.05 -20.27 -27.47
CA THR A 246 -20.97 -20.67 -28.88
C THR A 246 -22.38 -20.74 -29.42
#